data_AF-A0A506PM22-F1
#
_entry.id   AF-A0A506PM22-F1
#
_cell.length_a   1.000
_cell.length_b   1.000
_cell.length_c   1.000
_cell.angle_alpha   90.00
_cell.angle_beta   90.00
_cell.angle_gamma   90.00
#
_symmetry.space_group_name_H-M   'P 1'
#
loop_
_entity.id
_entity.type
_entity.pdbx_description
1 polymer ?
#
loop_
_entity_poly.entity_id
_entity_poly.type
_entity_poly.pdbx_seq_one_letter_code
_entity_poly.pdbx_strand_id
1 'polypeptide(L)'
;METNKPNKKVTRVSGGDNTSHQATTTTFVPTAEAKGKANQLRTFAVISWILAIAAQIFAITLLFKPPVNMTWLIILIVVDLIFAIIGAVLWKKSNRLDPASEKDKFKFFMQSQLGMVVAIIAFLPLVIFIFTSKNLDGKQKGIVGSIAVVALVIAGVTGFDFNPPSIEQYTEQTRRVEWLQGSNFVYWTKSGTVYHLYNDCSYINTDRTTEIFEGSVAQARELKNIANLCSRCENRKIKEKNLDEADYQEQIEALDEAVEE
;
A
#
# COMPACT_ATOMS: atom_id res chain seq x y z
N MET A 1 -13.06 -36.43 -22.58
CA MET A 1 -13.42 -36.00 -21.21
C MET A 1 -13.41 -34.48 -21.20
N GLU A 2 -14.58 -33.87 -21.34
CA GLU A 2 -14.75 -32.42 -21.14
C GLU A 2 -14.57 -32.14 -19.64
N THR A 3 -13.41 -31.62 -19.27
CA THR A 3 -13.19 -31.14 -17.91
C THR A 3 -14.02 -29.87 -17.73
N ASN A 4 -15.17 -30.03 -17.07
CA ASN A 4 -16.03 -28.95 -16.62
C ASN A 4 -15.19 -27.97 -15.77
N LYS A 5 -14.70 -26.90 -16.40
CA LYS A 5 -13.95 -25.82 -15.72
C LYS A 5 -14.93 -25.11 -14.79
N PRO A 6 -14.57 -24.83 -13.52
CA PRO A 6 -15.38 -23.94 -12.71
C PRO A 6 -15.42 -22.57 -13.42
N ASN A 7 -16.60 -22.18 -13.92
CA ASN A 7 -16.82 -20.86 -14.49
C ASN A 7 -17.10 -19.90 -13.33
N LYS A 8 -16.03 -19.42 -12.68
CA LYS A 8 -16.15 -18.48 -11.56
C LYS A 8 -16.67 -17.14 -12.06
N LYS A 9 -17.48 -16.47 -11.23
CA LYS A 9 -17.95 -15.12 -11.52
C LYS A 9 -16.73 -14.21 -11.73
N VAL A 10 -16.65 -13.60 -12.91
CA VAL A 10 -15.65 -12.58 -13.24
C VAL A 10 -16.30 -11.20 -13.19
N THR A 11 -15.71 -10.30 -12.41
CA THR A 11 -16.21 -8.94 -12.20
C THR A 11 -15.20 -7.93 -12.72
N ARG A 12 -15.60 -7.15 -13.73
CA ARG A 12 -14.78 -6.08 -14.31
C ARG A 12 -14.76 -4.85 -13.40
N VAL A 13 -13.57 -4.35 -13.11
CA VAL A 13 -13.41 -3.07 -12.42
C VAL A 13 -13.62 -1.94 -13.43
N SER A 14 -14.63 -1.10 -13.19
CA SER A 14 -14.95 0.06 -14.03
C SER A 14 -13.81 1.09 -14.02
N GLY A 15 -13.63 1.80 -15.14
CA GLY A 15 -12.62 2.86 -15.31
C GLY A 15 -11.25 2.39 -15.82
N GLY A 16 -11.14 1.15 -16.32
CA GLY A 16 -9.94 0.66 -16.98
C GLY A 16 -10.04 0.86 -18.48
N ASP A 17 -9.07 1.58 -19.06
CA ASP A 17 -8.90 1.65 -20.51
C ASP A 17 -8.53 0.25 -21.03
N ASN A 18 -9.46 -0.38 -21.75
CA ASN A 18 -9.22 -1.64 -22.46
C ASN A 18 -8.54 -1.40 -23.81
N THR A 19 -7.83 -0.29 -23.95
CA THR A 19 -7.30 0.13 -25.23
C THR A 19 -6.12 -0.77 -25.57
N SER A 20 -6.27 -1.56 -26.63
CA SER A 20 -5.15 -2.22 -27.29
C SER A 20 -4.23 -1.13 -27.81
N HIS A 21 -3.15 -0.86 -27.07
CA HIS A 21 -2.03 -0.07 -27.56
C HIS A 21 -0.88 -1.04 -27.77
N GLN A 22 -0.18 -0.89 -28.89
CA GLN A 22 1.23 -1.32 -28.98
C GLN A 22 1.92 -0.82 -27.71
N ALA A 23 2.80 -1.60 -27.10
CA ALA A 23 3.53 -1.23 -25.89
C ALA A 23 4.01 0.22 -26.01
N THR A 24 3.27 1.16 -25.43
CA THR A 24 3.55 2.58 -25.58
C THR A 24 4.60 2.91 -24.53
N THR A 25 5.63 3.63 -24.96
CA THR A 25 6.74 4.19 -24.17
C THR A 25 6.32 5.03 -22.96
N THR A 26 5.02 5.14 -22.68
CA THR A 26 4.42 6.08 -21.74
C THR A 26 4.61 5.62 -20.30
N THR A 27 5.46 6.37 -19.59
CA THR A 27 5.52 6.37 -18.12
C THR A 27 4.12 6.42 -17.50
N PHE A 28 3.89 5.64 -16.45
CA PHE A 28 2.62 5.63 -15.74
C PHE A 28 2.27 7.04 -15.21
N VAL A 29 1.08 7.52 -15.57
CA VAL A 29 0.52 8.77 -15.06
C VAL A 29 -0.82 8.47 -14.39
N PRO A 30 -0.98 8.83 -13.10
CA PRO A 30 -2.27 8.71 -12.42
C PRO A 30 -3.38 9.47 -13.14
N THR A 31 -4.56 8.85 -13.23
CA THR A 31 -5.74 9.55 -13.77
C THR A 31 -6.13 10.73 -12.86
N ALA A 32 -6.83 11.73 -13.42
CA ALA A 32 -7.31 12.86 -12.63
C ALA A 32 -8.22 12.41 -11.48
N GLU A 33 -9.03 11.36 -11.69
CA GLU A 33 -9.87 10.77 -10.65
C GLU A 33 -9.04 10.11 -9.54
N ALA A 34 -8.02 9.32 -9.90
CA ALA A 34 -7.11 8.68 -8.94
C ALA A 34 -6.38 9.73 -8.09
N LYS A 35 -5.86 10.78 -8.73
CA LYS A 35 -5.21 11.91 -8.06
C LYS A 35 -6.15 12.66 -7.12
N GLY A 36 -7.39 12.91 -7.55
CA GLY A 36 -8.43 13.52 -6.71
C GLY A 36 -8.72 12.70 -5.45
N LYS A 37 -8.92 11.38 -5.61
CA LYS A 37 -9.11 10.44 -4.49
C LYS A 37 -7.88 10.35 -3.58
N ALA A 38 -6.68 10.34 -4.16
CA ALA A 38 -5.43 10.33 -3.40
C ALA A 38 -5.33 11.56 -2.48
N ASN A 39 -5.59 12.75 -3.02
CA ASN A 39 -5.56 13.99 -2.23
C ASN A 39 -6.61 13.99 -1.11
N GLN A 40 -7.82 13.51 -1.38
CA GLN A 40 -8.85 13.39 -0.35
C GLN A 40 -8.41 12.45 0.79
N LEU A 41 -7.84 11.29 0.46
CA LEU A 41 -7.32 10.34 1.45
C LEU A 41 -6.15 10.92 2.26
N ARG A 42 -5.24 11.67 1.63
CA ARG A 42 -4.14 12.37 2.31
C ARG A 42 -4.67 13.41 3.30
N THR A 43 -5.67 14.19 2.91
CA THR A 43 -6.31 15.16 3.80
C THR A 43 -6.91 14.47 5.04
N PHE A 44 -7.66 13.39 4.85
CA PHE A 44 -8.20 12.63 5.98
C PHE A 44 -7.11 11.99 6.83
N ALA A 45 -6.03 11.51 6.23
CA ALA A 45 -4.89 10.97 6.97
C ALA A 45 -4.24 12.03 7.85
N VAL A 46 -3.98 13.23 7.31
CA VAL A 46 -3.40 14.35 8.05
C VAL A 46 -4.31 14.81 9.18
N ILE A 47 -5.62 14.92 8.95
CA ILE A 47 -6.59 15.25 10.01
C ILE A 47 -6.54 14.19 11.12
N SER A 48 -6.51 12.90 10.76
CA SER A 48 -6.40 11.82 11.73
C SER A 48 -5.13 11.94 12.57
N TRP A 49 -4.00 12.25 11.94
CA TRP A 49 -2.73 12.43 12.66
C TRP A 49 -2.72 13.66 13.57
N ILE A 50 -3.37 14.76 13.17
CA ILE A 50 -3.55 15.92 14.04
C ILE A 50 -4.34 15.53 15.29
N LEU A 51 -5.40 14.72 15.14
CA LEU A 51 -6.18 14.21 16.28
C LEU A 51 -5.35 13.28 17.17
N ALA A 52 -4.49 12.44 16.59
CA ALA A 52 -3.55 11.60 17.33
C ALA A 52 -2.60 12.45 18.19
N ILE A 53 -1.95 13.45 17.58
CA ILE A 53 -1.04 14.37 18.29
C ILE A 53 -1.78 15.18 19.36
N ALA A 54 -3.03 15.59 19.11
CA ALA A 54 -3.83 16.26 20.13
C ALA A 54 -4.11 15.36 21.34
N ALA A 55 -4.42 14.07 21.11
CA ALA A 55 -4.58 13.08 22.16
C ALA A 55 -3.27 12.86 22.94
N GLN A 56 -2.13 12.79 22.25
CA GLN A 56 -0.81 12.73 22.86
C GLN A 56 -0.55 13.94 23.78
N ILE A 57 -0.76 15.16 23.28
CA ILE A 57 -0.55 16.38 24.06
C ILE A 57 -1.45 16.36 25.30
N PHE A 58 -2.72 15.99 25.15
CA PHE A 58 -3.65 15.91 26.28
C PHE A 58 -3.20 14.85 27.31
N ALA A 59 -2.72 13.69 26.86
CA ALA A 59 -2.16 12.65 27.73
C ALA A 59 -0.94 13.17 28.52
N ILE A 60 -0.05 13.91 27.86
CA ILE A 60 1.10 14.55 28.52
C ILE A 60 0.63 15.58 29.56
N THR A 61 -0.37 16.41 29.24
CA THR A 61 -0.90 17.38 30.23
C THR A 61 -1.51 16.69 31.45
N LEU A 62 -2.11 15.52 31.28
CA LEU A 62 -2.67 14.73 32.37
C LEU A 62 -1.57 14.13 33.27
N LEU A 63 -0.43 13.72 32.70
CA LEU A 63 0.74 13.26 33.46
C LEU A 63 1.28 14.31 34.43
N PHE A 64 1.12 15.59 34.10
CA PHE A 64 1.57 16.70 34.94
C PHE A 64 0.56 17.15 36.01
N LYS A 65 -0.64 16.55 36.06
CA LYS A 65 -1.69 16.88 37.04
C LYS A 65 -1.85 15.78 38.09
N PRO A 66 -1.20 15.88 39.26
CA PRO A 66 -1.37 14.92 40.35
C PRO A 66 -2.73 15.10 41.06
N PRO A 67 -3.42 14.01 41.47
CA PRO A 67 -3.10 12.62 41.20
C PRO A 67 -3.39 12.23 39.74
N VAL A 68 -2.49 11.46 39.12
CA VAL A 68 -2.63 11.08 37.70
C VAL A 68 -3.80 10.10 37.53
N ASN A 69 -4.73 10.44 36.64
CA ASN A 69 -5.82 9.53 36.28
C ASN A 69 -5.36 8.50 35.25
N MET A 70 -5.00 7.31 35.74
CA MET A 70 -4.48 6.21 34.93
C MET A 70 -5.45 5.73 33.85
N THR A 71 -6.76 5.71 34.17
CA THR A 71 -7.80 5.27 33.22
C THR A 71 -7.84 6.19 32.00
N TRP A 72 -7.89 7.51 32.22
CA TRP A 72 -7.88 8.47 31.12
C TRP A 72 -6.59 8.44 30.33
N LEU A 73 -5.44 8.27 30.98
CA LEU A 73 -4.15 8.16 30.30
C LEU A 73 -4.12 6.96 29.35
N ILE A 74 -4.61 5.80 29.78
CA ILE A 74 -4.69 4.61 28.93
C ILE A 74 -5.68 4.81 27.78
N ILE A 75 -6.86 5.39 28.05
CA ILE A 75 -7.84 5.70 27.01
C ILE A 75 -7.23 6.58 25.92
N LEU A 76 -6.47 7.62 26.30
CA LEU A 76 -5.83 8.53 25.35
C LEU A 76 -4.77 7.84 24.51
N ILE A 77 -3.97 6.94 25.10
CA ILE A 77 -2.99 6.12 24.35
C ILE A 77 -3.71 5.24 23.31
N VAL A 78 -4.85 4.65 23.65
CA VAL A 78 -5.64 3.83 22.72
C VAL A 78 -6.26 4.69 21.61
N VAL A 79 -6.80 5.87 21.95
CA VAL A 79 -7.36 6.80 20.96
C VAL A 79 -6.28 7.31 20.00
N ASP A 80 -5.12 7.69 20.52
CA ASP A 80 -3.94 8.05 19.73
C ASP A 80 -3.57 6.93 18.75
N LEU A 81 -3.49 5.68 19.25
CA LEU A 81 -3.14 4.51 18.42
C LEU A 81 -4.12 4.30 17.28
N ILE A 82 -5.42 4.40 17.56
CA ILE A 82 -6.47 4.27 16.54
C ILE A 82 -6.28 5.33 15.45
N PHE A 83 -6.11 6.59 15.82
CA PHE A 83 -5.95 7.68 14.85
C PHE A 83 -4.61 7.61 14.08
N ALA A 84 -3.52 7.19 14.72
CA ALA A 84 -2.25 6.97 14.06
C ALA A 84 -2.34 5.87 12.99
N ILE A 85 -2.99 4.74 13.32
CA ILE A 85 -3.23 3.63 12.39
C ILE A 85 -4.15 4.05 11.25
N ILE A 86 -5.26 4.73 11.53
CA ILE A 86 -6.19 5.21 10.49
C ILE A 86 -5.45 6.11 9.51
N GLY A 87 -4.69 7.09 10.01
CA GLY A 87 -3.90 7.97 9.16
C GLY A 87 -2.88 7.22 8.30
N ALA A 88 -2.14 6.27 8.88
CA ALA A 88 -1.20 5.43 8.15
C ALA A 88 -1.85 4.60 7.03
N VAL A 89 -3.00 3.97 7.32
CA VAL A 89 -3.72 3.14 6.34
C VAL A 89 -4.25 4.01 5.18
N LEU A 90 -4.84 5.16 5.49
CA LEU A 90 -5.35 6.10 4.49
C LEU A 90 -4.21 6.67 3.63
N TRP A 91 -3.08 7.02 4.25
CA TRP A 91 -1.91 7.53 3.55
C TRP A 91 -1.34 6.49 2.58
N LYS A 92 -1.13 5.24 3.02
CA LYS A 92 -0.68 4.15 2.13
C LYS A 92 -1.64 3.91 0.98
N LYS A 93 -2.95 3.95 1.24
CA LYS A 93 -3.96 3.82 0.18
C LYS A 93 -3.86 4.97 -0.84
N SER A 94 -3.59 6.19 -0.38
CA SER A 94 -3.40 7.34 -1.27
C SER A 94 -2.19 7.19 -2.18
N ASN A 95 -1.09 6.63 -1.68
CA ASN A 95 0.14 6.44 -2.46
C ASN A 95 -0.03 5.39 -3.56
N ARG A 96 -0.98 4.45 -3.43
CA ARG A 96 -1.29 3.50 -4.51
C ARG A 96 -2.05 4.16 -5.66
N LEU A 97 -2.73 5.26 -5.40
CA LEU A 97 -3.49 6.02 -6.40
C LEU A 97 -2.63 7.09 -7.07
N ASP A 98 -1.67 7.66 -6.34
CA ASP A 98 -0.76 8.70 -6.81
C ASP A 98 0.65 8.45 -6.23
N PRO A 99 1.40 7.47 -6.77
CA PRO A 99 2.74 7.13 -6.29
C PRO A 99 3.77 8.20 -6.64
N ALA A 100 4.81 8.33 -5.82
CA ALA A 100 6.00 9.11 -6.17
C ALA A 100 6.90 8.33 -7.13
N SER A 101 7.71 9.07 -7.89
CA SER A 101 8.83 8.49 -8.63
C SER A 101 9.98 8.20 -7.68
N GLU A 102 10.64 7.05 -7.85
CA GLU A 102 11.88 6.69 -7.14
C GLU A 102 13.06 7.60 -7.49
N LYS A 103 13.00 8.29 -8.64
CA LYS A 103 14.00 9.29 -9.05
C LYS A 103 14.04 10.47 -8.07
N ASP A 104 12.90 10.87 -7.51
CA ASP A 104 12.83 11.84 -6.42
C ASP A 104 12.87 11.13 -5.06
N LYS A 105 14.09 10.79 -4.62
CA LYS A 105 14.34 10.03 -3.39
C LYS A 105 13.68 10.65 -2.16
N PHE A 106 13.69 11.98 -2.05
CA PHE A 106 13.13 12.67 -0.89
C PHE A 106 11.61 12.54 -0.86
N LYS A 107 10.94 12.87 -1.98
CA LYS A 107 9.49 12.74 -2.08
C LYS A 107 9.05 11.28 -1.95
N PHE A 108 9.77 10.35 -2.56
CA PHE A 108 9.50 8.92 -2.46
C PHE A 108 9.60 8.42 -1.02
N PHE A 109 10.68 8.78 -0.31
CA PHE A 109 10.84 8.43 1.11
C PHE A 109 9.72 9.01 1.96
N MET A 110 9.45 10.31 1.80
CA MET A 110 8.43 10.99 2.60
C MET A 110 7.06 10.38 2.34
N GLN A 111 6.65 10.22 1.08
CA GLN A 111 5.37 9.58 0.78
C GLN A 111 5.30 8.15 1.31
N SER A 112 6.35 7.35 1.16
CA SER A 112 6.35 5.94 1.55
C SER A 112 6.35 5.71 3.06
N GLN A 113 7.07 6.55 3.82
CA GLN A 113 7.36 6.28 5.24
C GLN A 113 6.77 7.31 6.22
N LEU A 114 6.00 8.30 5.75
CA LEU A 114 5.41 9.33 6.62
C LEU A 114 4.57 8.74 7.76
N GLY A 115 3.83 7.65 7.52
CA GLY A 115 3.04 7.01 8.57
C GLY A 115 3.89 6.54 9.76
N MET A 116 5.07 5.98 9.50
CA MET A 116 6.02 5.57 10.55
C MET A 116 6.63 6.78 11.26
N VAL A 117 7.03 7.81 10.51
CA VAL A 117 7.58 9.05 11.08
C VAL A 117 6.57 9.72 12.02
N VAL A 118 5.31 9.82 11.59
CA VAL A 118 4.26 10.41 12.40
C VAL A 118 3.95 9.55 13.63
N ALA A 119 4.00 8.22 13.54
CA ALA A 119 3.85 7.34 14.71
C ALA A 119 4.94 7.61 15.77
N ILE A 120 6.20 7.82 15.35
CA ILE A 120 7.28 8.21 16.26
C ILE A 120 6.96 9.55 16.93
N ILE A 121 6.54 10.56 16.16
CA ILE A 121 6.17 11.88 16.69
C ILE A 121 4.99 11.76 17.68
N ALA A 122 3.99 10.94 17.38
CA ALA A 122 2.78 10.77 18.18
C ALA A 122 2.98 9.97 19.47
N PHE A 123 3.96 9.07 19.56
CA PHE A 123 4.15 8.26 20.77
C PHE A 123 5.45 8.53 21.53
N LEU A 124 6.57 8.82 20.85
CA LEU A 124 7.87 8.87 21.50
C LEU A 124 7.96 9.92 22.63
N PRO A 125 7.49 11.18 22.44
CA PRO A 125 7.42 12.14 23.53
C PRO A 125 6.66 11.63 24.75
N LEU A 126 5.46 11.06 24.55
CA LEU A 126 4.64 10.53 25.65
C LEU A 126 5.37 9.39 26.40
N VAL A 127 5.99 8.46 25.67
CA VAL A 127 6.79 7.38 26.27
C VAL A 127 7.90 7.95 27.15
N ILE A 128 8.66 8.93 26.66
CA ILE A 128 9.72 9.60 27.44
C ILE A 128 9.13 10.25 28.70
N PHE A 129 8.02 10.97 28.59
CA PHE A 129 7.39 11.63 29.73
C PHE A 129 6.84 10.65 30.76
N ILE A 130 6.32 9.48 30.35
CA ILE A 130 5.87 8.44 31.30
C ILE A 130 7.04 7.96 32.15
N PHE A 131 8.16 7.59 31.53
CA PHE A 131 9.29 7.01 32.27
C PHE A 131 10.04 8.05 33.12
N THR A 132 10.06 9.31 32.69
CA THR A 132 10.70 10.42 33.42
C THR A 132 9.80 11.13 34.43
N SER A 133 8.48 10.85 34.43
CA SER A 133 7.52 11.51 35.32
C SER A 133 7.81 11.25 36.80
N LYS A 134 7.70 12.27 37.65
CA LYS A 134 7.75 12.10 39.12
C LYS A 134 6.37 11.83 39.73
N ASN A 135 5.31 11.94 38.95
CA ASN A 135 3.93 11.84 39.40
C ASN A 135 3.37 10.39 39.31
N LEU A 136 4.19 9.45 38.85
CA LEU A 136 3.88 8.03 38.74
C LEU A 136 4.85 7.21 39.59
N ASP A 137 4.33 6.23 40.32
CA ASP A 137 5.17 5.23 40.98
C ASP A 137 5.76 4.22 39.98
N GLY A 138 6.70 3.38 40.43
CA GLY A 138 7.37 2.40 39.57
C GLY A 138 6.42 1.40 38.91
N LYS A 139 5.35 0.99 39.60
CA LYS A 139 4.35 0.04 39.07
C LYS A 139 3.48 0.71 38.00
N GLN A 140 3.03 1.93 38.25
CA GLN A 140 2.25 2.73 37.30
C GLN A 140 3.04 3.04 36.03
N LYS A 141 4.32 3.43 36.17
CA LYS A 141 5.23 3.60 35.02
C LYS A 141 5.41 2.30 34.23
N GLY A 142 5.59 1.17 34.92
CA GLY A 142 5.72 -0.13 34.26
C GLY A 142 4.47 -0.47 33.43
N ILE A 143 3.28 -0.27 34.00
CA ILE A 143 2.01 -0.57 33.31
C ILE A 143 1.81 0.36 32.12
N VAL A 144 1.78 1.68 32.31
CA VAL A 144 1.43 2.60 31.22
C VAL A 144 2.57 2.75 30.22
N GLY A 145 3.81 2.72 30.69
CA GLY A 145 4.99 2.77 29.84
C GLY A 145 5.06 1.59 28.88
N SER A 146 4.76 0.37 29.36
CA SER A 146 4.71 -0.81 28.49
C SER A 146 3.59 -0.72 27.44
N ILE A 147 2.39 -0.26 27.82
CA ILE A 147 1.28 -0.02 26.87
C ILE A 147 1.69 1.00 25.81
N ALA A 148 2.30 2.13 26.20
CA ALA A 148 2.72 3.17 25.26
C ALA A 148 3.82 2.68 24.31
N VAL A 149 4.79 1.88 24.79
CA VAL A 149 5.83 1.28 23.94
C VAL A 149 5.24 0.28 22.94
N VAL A 150 4.33 -0.59 23.39
CA VAL A 150 3.63 -1.53 22.49
C VAL A 150 2.82 -0.77 21.44
N ALA A 151 2.11 0.29 21.83
CA ALA A 151 1.37 1.15 20.91
C ALA A 151 2.29 1.79 19.86
N LEU A 152 3.44 2.34 20.28
CA LEU A 152 4.45 2.90 19.36
C LEU A 152 4.92 1.86 18.34
N VAL A 153 5.22 0.64 18.78
CA VAL A 153 5.68 -0.44 17.88
C VAL A 153 4.58 -0.81 16.88
N ILE A 154 3.33 -0.99 17.33
CA ILE A 154 2.19 -1.30 16.46
C ILE A 154 1.98 -0.18 15.43
N ALA A 155 1.96 1.07 15.89
CA ALA A 155 1.77 2.23 15.02
C ALA A 155 2.93 2.37 14.02
N GLY A 156 4.17 2.21 14.47
CA GLY A 156 5.37 2.28 13.63
C GLY A 156 5.40 1.22 12.55
N VAL A 157 5.16 -0.05 12.90
CA VAL A 157 5.10 -1.17 11.93
C VAL A 157 3.93 -1.00 10.97
N THR A 158 2.78 -0.53 11.45
CA THR A 158 1.61 -0.25 10.59
C THR A 158 1.87 0.93 9.66
N GLY A 159 2.59 1.94 10.13
CA GLY A 159 2.99 3.14 9.40
C GLY A 159 4.08 2.90 8.36
N PHE A 160 4.90 1.87 8.53
CA PHE A 160 5.93 1.49 7.58
C PHE A 160 5.34 0.84 6.33
N ASP A 161 5.78 1.28 5.16
CA ASP A 161 5.41 0.65 3.89
C ASP A 161 6.56 -0.23 3.39
N PHE A 162 6.38 -1.55 3.49
CA PHE A 162 7.36 -2.56 3.06
C PHE A 162 7.38 -2.79 1.55
N ASN A 163 6.35 -2.35 0.84
CA ASN A 163 6.26 -2.47 -0.61
C ASN A 163 5.65 -1.17 -1.17
N PRO A 164 6.41 -0.06 -1.06
CA PRO A 164 5.94 1.25 -1.49
C PRO A 164 5.75 1.25 -3.01
N PRO A 165 4.59 1.72 -3.51
CA PRO A 165 4.34 1.86 -4.94
C PRO A 165 5.16 3.03 -5.52
N SER A 166 5.74 2.82 -6.70
CA SER A 166 6.43 3.86 -7.46
C SER A 166 5.91 3.97 -8.89
N ILE A 167 6.12 5.13 -9.52
CA ILE A 167 5.79 5.33 -10.94
C ILE A 167 6.54 4.31 -11.82
N GLU A 168 7.80 4.05 -11.49
CA GLU A 168 8.67 3.12 -12.19
C GLU A 168 8.11 1.69 -12.10
N GLN A 169 7.73 1.21 -10.91
CA GLN A 169 7.12 -0.11 -10.74
C GLN A 169 5.81 -0.27 -11.54
N TYR A 170 4.96 0.76 -11.55
CA TYR A 170 3.69 0.71 -12.28
C TYR A 170 3.94 0.65 -13.79
N THR A 171 4.93 1.41 -14.24
CA THR A 171 5.35 1.45 -15.65
C THR A 171 5.91 0.10 -16.08
N GLU A 172 6.88 -0.45 -15.33
CA GLU A 172 7.51 -1.74 -15.60
C GLU A 172 6.47 -2.88 -15.64
N GLN A 173 5.61 -2.97 -14.62
CA GLN A 173 4.60 -4.03 -14.54
C GLN A 173 3.57 -3.93 -15.68
N THR A 174 3.19 -2.70 -16.06
CA THR A 174 2.30 -2.47 -17.20
C THR A 174 2.95 -2.92 -18.50
N ARG A 175 4.18 -2.47 -18.77
CA ARG A 175 4.95 -2.87 -19.96
C ARG A 175 5.12 -4.38 -20.04
N ARG A 176 5.47 -5.04 -18.93
CA ARG A 176 5.66 -6.49 -18.88
C ARG A 176 4.38 -7.23 -19.29
N VAL A 177 3.25 -6.79 -18.77
CA VAL A 177 1.94 -7.40 -19.08
C VAL A 177 1.55 -7.13 -20.53
N GLU A 178 1.75 -5.92 -21.03
CA GLU A 178 1.50 -5.56 -22.43
C GLU A 178 2.39 -6.34 -23.40
N TRP A 179 3.67 -6.51 -23.11
CA TRP A 179 4.59 -7.32 -23.89
C TRP A 179 4.13 -8.79 -23.96
N LEU A 180 3.70 -9.35 -22.83
CA LEU A 180 3.27 -10.74 -22.74
C LEU A 180 1.98 -11.04 -23.53
N GLN A 181 0.99 -10.15 -23.53
CA GLN A 181 -0.33 -10.48 -24.11
C GLN A 181 -0.89 -9.48 -25.13
N GLY A 182 -0.22 -8.35 -25.35
CA GLY A 182 -0.67 -7.26 -26.22
C GLY A 182 -1.73 -6.34 -25.61
N SER A 183 -1.98 -6.44 -24.30
CA SER A 183 -2.93 -5.59 -23.58
C SER A 183 -2.59 -5.48 -22.09
N ASN A 184 -2.96 -4.35 -21.46
CA ASN A 184 -2.82 -4.14 -20.02
C ASN A 184 -4.01 -4.69 -19.25
N PHE A 185 -4.13 -6.02 -19.19
CA PHE A 185 -5.30 -6.66 -18.62
C PHE A 185 -4.95 -7.90 -17.78
N VAL A 186 -5.32 -7.88 -16.50
CA VAL A 186 -4.96 -8.91 -15.54
C VAL A 186 -6.16 -9.32 -14.69
N TYR A 187 -6.04 -10.50 -14.09
CA TYR A 187 -7.02 -11.08 -13.18
C TYR A 187 -6.43 -11.23 -11.78
N TRP A 188 -7.25 -11.01 -10.76
CA TRP A 188 -6.86 -11.28 -9.37
C TRP A 188 -8.07 -11.69 -8.54
N THR A 189 -7.83 -12.12 -7.31
CA THR A 189 -8.90 -12.51 -6.37
C THR A 189 -8.89 -11.61 -5.13
N LYS A 190 -9.98 -11.64 -4.35
CA LYS A 190 -10.11 -10.83 -3.14
C LYS A 190 -8.97 -11.04 -2.14
N SER A 191 -8.40 -12.25 -2.05
CA SER A 191 -7.35 -12.61 -1.10
C SER A 191 -5.99 -12.90 -1.76
N GLY A 192 -5.89 -12.75 -3.09
CA GLY A 192 -4.66 -12.99 -3.83
C GLY A 192 -3.61 -11.90 -3.60
N THR A 193 -2.34 -12.29 -3.69
CA THR A 193 -1.15 -11.41 -3.58
C THR A 193 -0.38 -11.26 -4.89
N VAL A 194 -0.85 -11.91 -5.95
CA VAL A 194 -0.31 -11.87 -7.31
C VAL A 194 -1.45 -11.68 -8.30
N TYR A 195 -1.18 -11.08 -9.46
CA TYR A 195 -2.14 -10.99 -10.56
C TYR A 195 -1.81 -12.05 -11.63
N HIS A 196 -2.78 -12.37 -12.46
CA HIS A 196 -2.77 -13.49 -13.39
C HIS A 196 -3.14 -13.04 -14.80
N LEU A 197 -2.57 -13.66 -15.83
CA LEU A 197 -2.93 -13.40 -17.23
C LEU A 197 -4.12 -14.23 -17.72
N TYR A 198 -4.54 -15.23 -16.94
CA TYR A 198 -5.61 -16.14 -17.30
C TYR A 198 -6.56 -16.32 -16.12
N ASN A 199 -7.86 -16.14 -16.36
CA ASN A 199 -8.91 -16.43 -15.37
C ASN A 199 -9.01 -17.92 -15.02
N ASP A 200 -8.50 -18.81 -15.89
CA ASP A 200 -8.48 -20.26 -15.71
C ASP A 200 -7.24 -20.78 -14.99
N CYS A 201 -6.34 -19.89 -14.55
CA CYS A 201 -5.15 -20.29 -13.84
C CYS A 201 -5.53 -21.06 -12.57
N SER A 202 -4.99 -22.26 -12.39
CA SER A 202 -5.33 -23.16 -11.28
C SER A 202 -5.08 -22.59 -9.88
N TYR A 203 -4.36 -21.47 -9.75
CA TYR A 203 -4.17 -20.77 -8.49
C TYR A 203 -5.36 -19.89 -8.10
N ILE A 204 -6.13 -19.42 -9.07
CA ILE A 204 -7.30 -18.56 -8.85
C ILE A 204 -8.60 -19.22 -9.26
N ASN A 205 -8.59 -20.19 -10.17
CA ASN A 205 -9.76 -20.97 -10.50
C ASN A 205 -9.83 -22.23 -9.62
N THR A 206 -10.14 -22.04 -8.34
CA THR A 206 -10.30 -23.12 -7.34
C THR A 206 -11.66 -23.06 -6.67
N ASP A 207 -12.08 -24.14 -6.01
CA ASP A 207 -13.35 -24.19 -5.28
C ASP A 207 -13.46 -23.15 -4.16
N ARG A 208 -12.32 -22.67 -3.64
CA ARG A 208 -12.25 -21.62 -2.62
C ARG A 208 -12.43 -20.21 -3.18
N THR A 209 -12.36 -20.05 -4.50
CA THR A 209 -12.53 -18.75 -5.15
C THR A 209 -14.01 -18.51 -5.42
N THR A 210 -14.55 -17.45 -4.84
CA THR A 210 -15.94 -17.02 -5.05
C THR A 210 -16.07 -16.06 -6.23
N GLU A 211 -15.07 -15.19 -6.42
CA GLU A 211 -15.10 -14.11 -7.40
C GLU A 211 -13.67 -13.82 -7.89
N ILE A 212 -13.55 -13.62 -9.20
CA ILE A 212 -12.33 -13.16 -9.87
C ILE A 212 -12.59 -11.73 -10.33
N PHE A 213 -11.66 -10.82 -10.05
CA PHE A 213 -11.68 -9.45 -10.55
C PHE A 213 -10.82 -9.36 -11.80
N GLU A 214 -11.22 -8.52 -12.74
CA GLU A 214 -10.46 -8.21 -13.94
C GLU A 214 -10.31 -6.69 -14.15
N GLY A 215 -9.17 -6.27 -14.70
CA GLY A 215 -8.83 -4.86 -14.93
C GLY A 215 -7.35 -4.68 -15.29
N SER A 216 -6.84 -3.45 -15.23
CA SER A 216 -5.43 -3.17 -15.52
C SER A 216 -4.49 -3.50 -14.35
N VAL A 217 -3.18 -3.55 -14.62
CA VAL A 217 -2.15 -3.68 -13.59
C VAL A 217 -2.28 -2.58 -12.53
N ALA A 218 -2.49 -1.34 -12.97
CA ALA A 218 -2.69 -0.19 -12.08
C ALA A 218 -3.89 -0.41 -11.15
N GLN A 219 -5.03 -0.89 -11.67
CA GLN A 219 -6.22 -1.18 -10.85
C GLN A 219 -5.98 -2.30 -9.83
N ALA A 220 -5.26 -3.36 -10.22
CA ALA A 220 -4.86 -4.43 -9.31
C ALA A 220 -3.98 -3.88 -8.16
N ARG A 221 -3.09 -2.94 -8.47
CA ARG A 221 -2.21 -2.31 -7.48
C ARG A 221 -2.96 -1.33 -6.58
N GLU A 222 -3.84 -0.51 -7.13
CA GLU A 222 -4.69 0.42 -6.38
C GLU A 222 -5.57 -0.30 -5.34
N LEU A 223 -6.22 -1.39 -5.75
CA LEU A 223 -7.18 -2.11 -4.92
C LEU A 223 -6.52 -3.06 -3.93
N LYS A 224 -5.42 -3.72 -4.32
CA LYS A 224 -4.85 -4.85 -3.57
C LYS A 224 -3.36 -4.72 -3.27
N ASN A 225 -2.68 -3.70 -3.78
CA ASN A 225 -1.23 -3.53 -3.67
C ASN A 225 -0.43 -4.71 -4.23
N ILE A 226 -0.93 -5.33 -5.31
CA ILE A 226 -0.29 -6.48 -5.95
C ILE A 226 0.87 -6.00 -6.83
N ALA A 227 2.09 -6.42 -6.53
CA ALA A 227 3.29 -6.11 -7.32
C ALA A 227 3.60 -7.17 -8.38
N ASN A 228 3.28 -8.42 -8.08
CA ASN A 228 3.90 -9.55 -8.77
C ASN A 228 2.94 -10.21 -9.74
N LEU A 229 3.47 -10.57 -10.90
CA LEU A 229 2.83 -11.44 -11.86
C LEU A 229 2.96 -12.91 -11.44
N CYS A 230 1.92 -13.70 -11.69
CA CYS A 230 1.97 -15.15 -11.48
C CYS A 230 2.96 -15.79 -12.47
N SER A 231 4.07 -16.32 -11.94
CA SER A 231 5.12 -16.98 -12.74
C SER A 231 4.61 -18.12 -13.61
N ARG A 232 3.57 -18.85 -13.20
CA ARG A 232 2.93 -19.89 -14.04
C ARG A 232 2.21 -19.30 -15.24
N CYS A 233 1.50 -18.19 -15.05
CA CYS A 233 0.83 -17.49 -16.15
C CYS A 233 1.85 -16.90 -17.13
N GLU A 234 2.90 -16.29 -16.60
CA GLU A 234 4.00 -15.73 -17.38
C GLU A 234 4.68 -16.79 -18.25
N ASN A 235 5.19 -17.86 -17.63
CA ASN A 235 5.84 -18.97 -18.35
C ASN A 235 4.92 -19.63 -19.38
N ARG A 236 3.63 -19.75 -19.08
CA ARG A 236 2.63 -20.26 -20.02
C ARG A 236 2.50 -19.34 -21.24
N LYS A 237 2.42 -18.03 -21.02
CA LYS A 237 2.26 -17.05 -22.09
C LYS A 237 3.50 -16.97 -22.99
N ILE A 238 4.70 -16.95 -22.40
CA ILE A 238 5.99 -17.00 -23.12
C ILE A 238 6.01 -18.20 -24.06
N LYS A 239 5.65 -19.40 -23.57
CA LYS A 239 5.59 -20.62 -24.40
C LYS A 239 4.51 -20.59 -25.47
N GLU A 240 3.31 -20.11 -25.13
CA GLU A 240 2.19 -20.02 -26.08
C GLU A 240 2.48 -19.06 -27.25
N LYS A 241 3.23 -17.99 -26.99
CA LYS A 241 3.58 -16.96 -27.96
C LYS A 241 4.97 -17.11 -28.56
N ASN A 242 5.75 -18.10 -28.10
CA ASN A 242 7.15 -18.29 -28.47
C ASN A 242 7.97 -17.00 -28.35
N LEU A 243 7.79 -16.29 -27.23
CA LEU A 243 8.49 -15.03 -26.94
C LEU A 243 9.93 -15.33 -26.51
N ASP A 244 10.86 -14.51 -26.98
CA ASP A 244 12.23 -14.49 -26.47
C ASP A 244 12.36 -13.42 -25.39
N GLU A 245 12.92 -13.79 -24.25
CA GLU A 245 13.17 -12.84 -23.15
C GLU A 245 14.24 -11.82 -23.54
N ALA A 246 15.16 -12.18 -24.45
CA ALA A 246 16.15 -11.25 -24.99
C ALA A 246 15.49 -10.06 -25.71
N ASP A 247 14.43 -10.33 -26.49
CA ASP A 247 13.67 -9.28 -27.19
C ASP A 247 13.04 -8.28 -26.20
N TYR A 248 12.60 -8.75 -25.03
CA TYR A 248 12.08 -7.88 -23.99
C TYR A 248 13.17 -6.98 -23.40
N GLN A 249 14.34 -7.54 -23.12
CA GLN A 249 15.45 -6.77 -22.56
C GLN A 249 15.94 -5.69 -23.55
N GLU A 250 16.08 -6.04 -24.82
CA GLU A 250 16.44 -5.08 -25.87
C GLU A 250 15.40 -3.96 -26.00
N GLN A 251 14.10 -4.29 -25.91
CA GLN A 251 13.04 -3.28 -25.88
C GLN A 251 13.15 -2.36 -24.66
N ILE A 252 13.43 -2.89 -23.46
CA ILE A 252 13.55 -2.06 -22.26
C ILE A 252 14.79 -1.17 -22.33
N GLU A 253 15.93 -1.69 -22.78
CA GLU A 253 17.17 -0.92 -22.94
C GLU A 253 16.98 0.25 -23.91
N ALA A 254 16.42 -0.01 -25.09
CA ALA A 254 16.12 1.04 -26.07
C ALA A 254 15.12 2.09 -25.54
N LEU A 255 14.17 1.68 -24.69
CA LEU A 255 13.20 2.60 -24.07
C LEU A 255 13.85 3.47 -23.00
N ASP A 256 14.75 2.92 -22.21
CA ASP A 256 15.44 3.65 -21.14
C ASP A 256 16.43 4.66 -21.75
N GLU A 257 17.15 4.30 -22.82
CA GLU A 257 17.98 5.23 -23.60
C GLU A 257 17.17 6.42 -24.15
N ALA A 258 16.00 6.15 -24.73
CA ALA A 258 15.14 7.18 -25.30
C ALA A 258 14.52 8.15 -24.26
N VAL A 259 14.53 7.79 -22.97
CA VAL A 259 14.04 8.64 -21.86
C VAL A 259 15.17 9.49 -21.27
N GLU A 260 16.43 9.13 -21.51
CA GLU A 260 17.60 9.88 -21.04
C GLU A 260 18.04 11.00 -22.00
N GLU A 261 17.61 10.97 -23.27
CA GLU A 261 17.75 12.07 -24.25
C GLU A 261 16.71 13.19 -24.09
#